data_AF-A0A1F2Y114-F1
#
_entry.id   AF-A0A1F2Y114-F1
#
_cell.length_a   1.000
_cell.length_b   1.000
_cell.length_c   1.000
_cell.angle_alpha   90.00
_cell.angle_beta   90.00
_cell.angle_gamma   90.00
#
_symmetry.space_group_name_H-M   'P 1'
#
loop_
_entity.id
_entity.type
_entity.pdbx_description
1 polymer ?
#
loop_
_entity_poly.entity_id
_entity_poly.type
_entity_poly.pdbx_seq_one_letter_code
_entity_poly.pdbx_strand_id
1 'polypeptide(L)'
;MAKTTLFHADKQRRTRLAMFAVLTIALAAVGSLYAVLRQAEAQAQLLHKQTFVEYVALHHLGRLSLIDDGTGLAPSSYMLVLNHPVPDVQEETFAMQLMKLYVQYDHGQALSIVYTDPLTNKRRPLADVNFDDDHKVLVMTLTNQEGISRKIVRHESW
;
A
#
# COMPACT_ATOMS: atom_id res chain seq x y z
N MET A 1 -41.79 58.75 -38.36
CA MET A 1 -40.87 57.61 -38.57
C MET A 1 -39.80 57.63 -37.49
N ALA A 2 -39.85 56.74 -36.49
CA ALA A 2 -38.75 56.35 -35.59
C ALA A 2 -39.31 55.51 -34.43
N LYS A 3 -39.53 54.20 -34.62
CA LYS A 3 -39.87 53.29 -33.51
C LYS A 3 -39.37 51.85 -33.66
N THR A 4 -38.57 51.56 -34.69
CA THR A 4 -38.20 50.18 -35.05
C THR A 4 -36.85 49.73 -34.48
N THR A 5 -36.03 50.62 -33.92
CA THR A 5 -34.67 50.30 -33.46
C THR A 5 -34.58 49.87 -31.99
N LEU A 6 -35.54 50.26 -31.14
CA LEU A 6 -35.52 49.95 -29.70
C LEU A 6 -35.82 48.48 -29.37
N PHE A 7 -36.70 47.82 -30.14
CA PHE A 7 -37.08 46.41 -29.89
C PHE A 7 -35.95 45.41 -30.18
N HIS A 8 -35.01 45.74 -31.06
CA HIS A 8 -33.88 44.86 -31.37
C HIS A 8 -32.79 44.89 -30.29
N ALA A 9 -32.59 46.03 -29.62
CA ALA A 9 -31.59 46.18 -28.56
C ALA A 9 -31.94 45.38 -27.30
N ASP A 10 -33.22 45.38 -26.88
CA ASP A 10 -33.68 44.62 -25.72
C ASP A 10 -33.66 43.11 -25.96
N LYS A 11 -34.00 42.68 -27.18
CA LYS A 11 -33.94 41.27 -27.56
C LYS A 11 -32.49 40.76 -27.56
N GLN A 12 -31.54 41.54 -28.09
CA GLN A 12 -30.11 41.22 -28.05
C GLN A 12 -29.53 41.21 -26.62
N ARG A 13 -29.94 42.13 -25.74
CA ARG A 13 -29.51 42.13 -24.32
C ARG A 13 -29.99 40.88 -23.59
N ARG A 14 -31.25 40.48 -23.79
CA ARG A 14 -31.82 39.25 -23.21
C ARG A 14 -31.11 37.99 -23.70
N THR A 15 -30.77 37.91 -24.99
CA THR A 15 -30.03 36.76 -25.54
C THR A 15 -28.60 36.69 -25.01
N ARG A 16 -27.91 37.84 -24.87
CA ARG A 16 -26.56 37.88 -24.25
C ARG A 16 -26.61 37.46 -22.79
N LEU A 17 -27.60 37.93 -22.02
CA LEU A 17 -27.80 37.52 -20.63
C LEU A 17 -28.07 36.01 -20.49
N ALA A 18 -28.89 35.45 -21.40
CA ALA A 18 -29.14 34.02 -21.43
C ALA A 18 -27.86 33.22 -21.76
N MET A 19 -27.01 33.70 -22.68
CA MET A 19 -25.71 33.07 -22.98
C MET A 19 -24.77 33.10 -21.77
N PHE A 20 -24.69 34.22 -21.04
CA PHE A 20 -23.89 34.29 -19.82
C PHE A 20 -24.41 33.36 -18.73
N ALA A 21 -25.72 33.25 -18.55
CA ALA A 21 -26.30 32.32 -17.59
C ALA A 21 -25.96 30.86 -17.91
N VAL A 22 -26.08 30.46 -19.18
CA VAL A 22 -25.72 29.11 -19.64
C VAL A 22 -24.23 28.83 -19.45
N LEU A 23 -23.36 29.80 -19.76
CA LEU A 23 -21.91 29.66 -19.57
C LEU A 23 -21.54 29.48 -18.09
N THR A 24 -22.14 30.27 -17.19
CA THR A 24 -21.90 30.16 -15.76
C THR A 24 -22.38 28.83 -15.19
N ILE A 25 -23.53 28.33 -15.64
CA ILE A 25 -24.04 27.01 -15.24
C ILE A 25 -23.12 25.89 -15.74
N ALA A 26 -22.63 25.99 -16.98
CA ALA A 26 -21.67 25.03 -17.53
C ALA A 26 -20.34 25.02 -16.75
N LEU A 27 -19.80 26.21 -16.42
CA LEU A 27 -18.58 26.33 -15.60
C LEU A 27 -18.78 25.79 -14.18
N ALA A 28 -19.94 26.06 -13.56
CA ALA A 28 -20.28 25.52 -12.25
C ALA A 28 -20.41 23.99 -12.26
N ALA A 29 -21.00 23.42 -13.32
CA ALA A 29 -21.13 21.97 -13.48
C ALA A 29 -19.77 21.27 -13.69
N VAL A 30 -18.85 21.89 -14.46
CA VAL A 30 -17.49 21.36 -14.63
C VAL A 30 -16.69 21.49 -13.32
N GLY A 31 -16.82 22.61 -12.62
CA GLY A 31 -16.16 22.84 -11.33
C GLY A 31 -16.63 21.88 -10.23
N SER A 32 -17.93 21.57 -10.16
CA SER A 32 -18.46 20.61 -9.20
C SER A 32 -18.01 19.18 -9.51
N LEU A 33 -17.95 18.79 -10.78
CA LEU A 33 -17.40 17.50 -11.20
C LEU A 33 -15.94 17.34 -10.78
N TYR A 34 -15.12 18.38 -10.97
CA TYR A 34 -13.72 18.39 -10.53
C TYR A 34 -13.58 18.22 -9.01
N ALA A 35 -14.42 18.91 -8.22
CA ALA A 35 -14.42 18.77 -6.77
C ALA A 35 -14.81 17.36 -6.31
N VAL A 36 -15.80 16.73 -6.96
CA VAL A 36 -16.22 15.35 -6.68
C VAL A 36 -15.10 14.35 -7.02
N LEU A 37 -14.45 14.50 -8.17
CA LEU A 37 -13.31 13.64 -8.55
C LEU A 37 -12.15 13.76 -7.55
N ARG A 38 -11.83 14.97 -7.10
CA ARG A 38 -10.77 15.20 -6.13
C ARG A 38 -11.11 14.65 -4.74
N GLN A 39 -12.39 14.70 -4.35
CA GLN A 39 -12.86 14.03 -3.14
C GLN A 39 -12.81 12.51 -3.27
N ALA A 40 -13.14 11.95 -4.44
CA ALA A 40 -13.02 10.52 -4.70
C ALA A 40 -11.56 10.04 -4.69
N GLU A 41 -10.62 10.83 -5.22
CA GLU A 41 -9.18 10.56 -5.13
C GLU A 41 -8.67 10.65 -3.69
N ALA A 42 -9.07 11.68 -2.94
CA ALA A 42 -8.72 11.81 -1.53
C ALA A 42 -9.32 10.66 -0.69
N GLN A 43 -10.54 10.23 -0.99
CA GLN A 43 -11.16 9.07 -0.35
C GLN A 43 -10.50 7.76 -0.79
N ALA A 44 -10.09 7.63 -2.05
CA ALA A 44 -9.34 6.46 -2.54
C ALA A 44 -7.96 6.35 -1.87
N GLN A 45 -7.27 7.46 -1.65
CA GLN A 45 -6.01 7.50 -0.87
C GLN A 45 -6.24 7.18 0.61
N LEU A 46 -7.39 7.55 1.18
CA LEU A 46 -7.78 7.17 2.54
C LEU A 46 -8.27 5.71 2.64
N LEU A 47 -8.66 5.08 1.52
CA LEU A 47 -9.18 3.72 1.44
C LEU A 47 -8.18 2.69 0.87
N HIS A 48 -7.02 3.12 0.38
CA HIS A 48 -5.93 2.21 0.05
C HIS A 48 -5.38 1.62 1.35
N LYS A 49 -5.93 0.47 1.75
CA LYS A 49 -5.27 -0.44 2.67
C LYS A 49 -3.93 -0.79 2.03
N GLN A 50 -2.87 -0.16 2.51
CA GLN A 50 -1.51 -0.45 2.07
C GLN A 50 -1.27 -1.94 2.32
N THR A 51 -0.99 -2.71 1.27
CA THR A 51 -0.68 -4.14 1.43
C THR A 51 0.77 -4.31 1.86
N PHE A 52 1.10 -5.45 2.46
CA PHE A 52 2.50 -5.74 2.80
C PHE A 52 3.39 -5.79 1.56
N VAL A 53 2.83 -6.28 0.44
CA VAL A 53 3.51 -6.28 -0.87
C VAL A 53 3.85 -4.87 -1.33
N GLU A 54 2.90 -3.94 -1.26
CA GLU A 54 3.12 -2.53 -1.58
C GLU A 54 4.13 -1.89 -0.64
N TYR A 55 4.09 -2.20 0.66
CA TYR A 55 5.05 -1.69 1.63
C TYR A 55 6.49 -2.09 1.26
N VAL A 56 6.72 -3.37 0.94
CA VAL A 56 8.04 -3.88 0.52
C VAL A 56 8.51 -3.22 -0.77
N ALA A 57 7.61 -3.05 -1.74
CA ALA A 57 7.94 -2.41 -3.02
C ALA A 57 8.29 -0.92 -2.85
N LEU A 58 7.50 -0.18 -2.07
CA LEU A 58 7.69 1.25 -1.82
C LEU A 58 9.00 1.55 -1.07
N HIS A 59 9.38 0.69 -0.13
CA HIS A 59 10.60 0.85 0.66
C HIS A 59 11.81 0.14 0.05
N HIS A 60 11.68 -0.42 -1.16
CA HIS A 60 12.74 -1.11 -1.89
C HIS A 60 13.45 -2.23 -1.09
N LEU A 61 12.73 -2.87 -0.16
CA LEU A 61 13.33 -3.85 0.76
C LEU A 61 13.82 -5.10 0.04
N GLY A 62 13.11 -5.50 -1.02
CA GLY A 62 13.35 -6.79 -1.65
C GLY A 62 12.30 -7.19 -2.66
N ARG A 63 12.25 -8.49 -2.92
CA ARG A 63 11.19 -9.16 -3.69
C ARG A 63 10.43 -10.09 -2.76
N LEU A 64 9.11 -9.97 -2.74
CA LEU A 64 8.23 -10.94 -2.12
C LEU A 64 7.89 -12.06 -3.10
N SER A 65 7.84 -13.29 -2.60
CA SER A 65 7.35 -14.45 -3.32
C SER A 65 6.34 -15.16 -2.43
N LEU A 66 5.16 -15.43 -2.96
CA LEU A 66 4.18 -16.26 -2.26
C LEU A 66 4.72 -17.69 -2.20
N ILE A 67 4.77 -18.25 -1.00
CA ILE A 67 4.95 -19.68 -0.80
C ILE A 67 3.55 -20.26 -0.77
N ASP A 68 3.15 -20.86 -1.89
CA ASP A 68 1.97 -21.72 -1.93
C ASP A 68 2.39 -23.08 -1.38
N ASP A 69 1.76 -23.51 -0.29
CA ASP A 69 2.02 -24.84 0.30
C ASP A 69 1.35 -25.96 -0.51
N GLY A 70 0.65 -25.62 -1.59
CA GLY A 70 0.00 -26.57 -2.50
C GLY A 70 -1.29 -27.16 -1.95
N THR A 71 -1.71 -26.78 -0.75
CA THR A 71 -2.96 -27.28 -0.12
C THR A 71 -4.14 -26.34 -0.37
N GLY A 72 -3.89 -25.08 -0.73
CA GLY A 72 -4.91 -24.06 -0.94
C GLY A 72 -5.69 -23.67 0.33
N LEU A 73 -5.26 -24.20 1.48
CA LEU A 73 -5.93 -24.07 2.78
C LEU A 73 -5.04 -23.41 3.83
N ALA A 74 -3.72 -23.33 3.62
CA ALA A 74 -2.83 -22.61 4.52
C ALA A 74 -2.91 -21.10 4.31
N PRO A 75 -2.72 -20.31 5.39
CA PRO A 75 -2.55 -18.87 5.28
C PRO A 75 -1.41 -18.57 4.30
N SER A 76 -1.64 -17.58 3.43
CA SER A 76 -0.61 -17.08 2.51
C SER A 76 0.68 -16.86 3.29
N SER A 77 1.73 -17.58 2.93
CA SER A 77 3.05 -17.42 3.54
C SER A 77 3.92 -16.66 2.55
N TYR A 78 4.65 -15.65 3.02
CA TYR A 78 5.55 -14.90 2.14
C TYR A 78 7.01 -15.25 2.41
N MET A 79 7.77 -15.34 1.33
CA MET A 79 9.22 -15.26 1.36
C MET A 79 9.65 -13.87 0.89
N LEU A 80 10.27 -13.09 1.78
CA LEU A 80 10.93 -11.83 1.46
C LEU A 80 12.40 -12.09 1.15
N VAL A 81 12.79 -11.86 -0.11
CA VAL A 81 14.19 -11.87 -0.53
C VAL A 81 14.73 -10.45 -0.51
N LEU A 82 15.62 -10.14 0.45
CA LEU A 82 16.18 -8.81 0.65
C LEU A 82 17.19 -8.44 -0.43
N ASN A 83 17.19 -7.16 -0.78
CA ASN A 83 18.18 -6.55 -1.69
C ASN A 83 19.49 -6.19 -0.99
N HIS A 84 19.43 -5.95 0.32
CA HIS A 84 20.56 -5.49 1.13
C HIS A 84 20.75 -6.37 2.37
N PRO A 85 22.00 -6.54 2.84
CA PRO A 85 22.24 -7.26 4.08
C PRO A 85 21.72 -6.47 5.28
N VAL A 86 21.18 -7.19 6.26
CA VAL A 86 20.80 -6.64 7.56
C VAL A 86 21.93 -6.92 8.55
N PRO A 87 22.41 -5.95 9.34
CA PRO A 87 23.41 -6.21 10.37
C PRO A 87 22.87 -7.18 11.42
N ASP A 88 23.67 -8.16 11.85
CA ASP A 88 23.30 -9.20 12.81
C ASP A 88 22.61 -8.67 14.08
N VAL A 89 23.07 -7.52 14.58
CA VAL A 89 22.53 -6.86 15.78
C VAL A 89 21.09 -6.35 15.60
N GLN A 90 20.64 -6.19 14.36
CA GLN A 90 19.33 -5.64 13.99
C GLN A 90 18.39 -6.67 13.37
N GLU A 91 18.88 -7.89 13.06
CA GLU A 91 18.10 -8.93 12.37
C GLU A 91 16.80 -9.26 13.13
N GLU A 92 16.86 -9.35 14.46
CA GLU A 92 15.68 -9.61 15.30
C GLU A 92 14.63 -8.49 15.21
N THR A 93 15.04 -7.26 15.46
CA THR A 93 14.14 -6.10 15.43
C THR A 93 13.56 -5.89 14.05
N PHE A 94 14.37 -6.06 13.01
CA PHE A 94 13.95 -5.97 11.62
C PHE A 94 12.90 -7.03 11.28
N ALA A 95 13.16 -8.29 11.60
CA ALA A 95 12.23 -9.39 11.34
C ALA A 95 10.89 -9.21 12.10
N MET A 96 10.96 -8.79 13.36
CA MET A 96 9.77 -8.53 14.18
C MET A 96 8.94 -7.37 13.62
N GLN A 97 9.59 -6.27 13.20
CA GLN A 97 8.89 -5.13 12.63
C GLN A 97 8.21 -5.49 11.30
N LEU A 98 8.87 -6.26 10.44
CA LEU A 98 8.26 -6.72 9.20
C LEU A 98 7.08 -7.65 9.45
N MET A 99 7.20 -8.59 10.41
CA MET A 99 6.09 -9.47 10.74
C MET A 99 4.89 -8.68 11.25
N LYS A 100 5.12 -7.70 12.14
CA LYS A 100 4.06 -6.81 12.63
C LYS A 100 3.35 -6.09 11.47
N LEU A 101 4.10 -5.52 10.53
CA LEU A 101 3.50 -4.86 9.36
C LEU A 101 2.74 -5.84 8.48
N TYR A 102 3.27 -7.05 8.30
CA TYR A 102 2.59 -8.08 7.53
C TYR A 102 1.24 -8.48 8.14
N VAL A 103 1.19 -8.60 9.46
CA VAL A 103 -0.05 -8.89 10.20
C VAL A 103 -1.02 -7.72 10.12
N GLN A 104 -0.54 -6.48 10.27
CA GLN A 104 -1.36 -5.28 10.21
C GLN A 104 -1.99 -5.03 8.83
N TYR A 105 -1.26 -5.32 7.76
CA TYR A 105 -1.70 -5.03 6.40
C TYR A 105 -2.48 -6.18 5.77
N ASP A 106 -1.99 -7.41 5.93
CA ASP A 106 -2.47 -8.58 5.18
C ASP A 106 -2.94 -9.73 6.09
N HIS A 107 -2.95 -9.55 7.43
CA HIS A 107 -3.25 -10.61 8.40
C HIS A 107 -2.35 -11.86 8.23
N GLY A 108 -1.11 -11.64 7.81
CA GLY A 108 -0.14 -12.69 7.58
C GLY A 108 0.25 -13.46 8.84
N GLN A 109 0.52 -14.76 8.71
CA GLN A 109 0.90 -15.62 9.85
C GLN A 109 2.32 -16.17 9.73
N ALA A 110 2.89 -16.25 8.53
CA ALA A 110 4.23 -16.79 8.32
C ALA A 110 5.04 -15.95 7.32
N LEU A 111 6.23 -15.53 7.75
CA LEU A 111 7.16 -14.72 6.96
C LEU A 111 8.57 -15.33 7.03
N SER A 112 9.07 -15.78 5.88
CA SER A 112 10.47 -16.18 5.72
C SER A 112 11.27 -15.03 5.11
N ILE A 113 12.38 -14.66 5.73
CA ILE A 113 13.27 -13.58 5.29
C ILE A 113 14.59 -14.19 4.88
N VAL A 114 15.02 -13.90 3.66
CA VAL A 114 16.24 -14.44 3.06
C VAL A 114 17.02 -13.30 2.43
N TYR A 115 18.34 -13.31 2.57
CA TYR A 115 19.22 -12.43 1.81
C TYR A 115 19.89 -13.21 0.68
N THR A 116 19.92 -12.65 -0.53
CA THR A 116 20.73 -13.20 -1.63
C THR A 116 21.95 -12.33 -1.81
N ASP A 117 23.14 -12.90 -1.60
CA ASP A 117 24.38 -12.19 -1.88
C ASP A 117 24.50 -11.93 -3.40
N PRO A 118 24.54 -10.66 -3.84
CA PRO A 118 24.57 -10.33 -5.26
C PRO A 118 25.87 -10.76 -5.95
N LEU A 119 26.96 -10.98 -5.20
CA LEU A 119 28.24 -11.42 -5.75
C LEU A 119 28.28 -12.93 -5.99
N THR A 120 27.73 -13.70 -5.05
CA THR A 120 27.82 -15.17 -5.07
C THR A 120 26.53 -15.87 -5.48
N ASN A 121 25.41 -15.13 -5.58
CA ASN A 121 24.05 -15.64 -5.72
C ASN A 121 23.64 -16.67 -4.64
N LYS A 122 24.40 -16.78 -3.55
CA LYS A 122 24.06 -17.66 -2.44
C LYS A 122 22.95 -17.04 -1.61
N ARG A 123 21.93 -17.84 -1.31
CA ARG A 123 20.84 -17.47 -0.41
C ARG A 123 21.24 -17.80 1.03
N ARG A 124 21.08 -16.83 1.91
CA ARG A 124 21.24 -16.96 3.36
C ARG A 124 19.89 -16.72 4.04
N PRO A 125 19.32 -17.72 4.74
CA PRO A 125 18.15 -17.48 5.57
C PRO A 125 18.55 -16.53 6.71
N LEU A 126 17.71 -15.52 6.96
CA LEU A 126 17.88 -14.54 8.03
C LEU A 126 16.96 -14.87 9.19
N ALA A 127 15.67 -14.99 8.89
CA ALA A 127 14.63 -15.19 9.88
C ALA A 127 13.47 -15.98 9.28
N ASP A 128 12.95 -16.95 10.04
CA ASP A 128 11.63 -17.52 9.81
C ASP A 128 10.73 -17.12 10.97
N VAL A 129 9.67 -16.38 10.67
CA VAL A 129 8.77 -15.80 11.68
C VAL A 129 7.38 -16.38 11.48
N ASN A 130 6.80 -16.89 12.56
CA ASN A 130 5.43 -17.37 12.60
C ASN A 130 4.70 -16.66 13.74
N PHE A 131 3.51 -16.12 13.46
CA PHE A 131 2.66 -15.46 14.43
C PHE A 131 1.34 -16.22 14.54
N ASP A 132 1.07 -16.68 15.75
CA ASP A 132 -0.20 -17.27 16.14
C ASP A 132 -1.09 -16.14 16.67
N ASP A 133 -2.05 -15.72 15.85
CA ASP A 133 -2.97 -14.62 16.17
C ASP A 133 -3.95 -15.00 17.29
N ASP A 134 -4.30 -16.28 17.40
CA ASP A 134 -5.23 -16.79 18.42
C ASP A 134 -4.59 -16.76 19.81
N HIS A 135 -3.31 -17.14 19.92
CA HIS A 135 -2.58 -17.19 21.18
C HIS A 135 -1.70 -15.95 21.44
N LYS A 136 -1.62 -15.04 20.46
CA LYS A 136 -0.77 -13.84 20.52
C LYS A 136 0.70 -14.18 20.79
N VAL A 137 1.20 -15.19 20.08
CA VAL A 137 2.56 -15.71 20.21
C VAL A 137 3.33 -15.53 18.90
N LEU A 138 4.46 -14.86 18.99
CA LEU A 138 5.46 -14.78 17.92
C LEU A 138 6.55 -15.82 18.16
N VAL A 139 6.73 -16.71 17.19
CA VAL A 139 7.84 -17.66 17.13
C VAL A 139 8.77 -17.25 16.00
N MET A 140 10.01 -16.95 16.33
CA MET A 140 11.02 -16.51 15.37
C MET A 140 12.24 -17.43 15.44
N THR A 141 12.73 -17.86 14.29
CA THR A 141 14.02 -18.56 14.17
C THR A 141 14.97 -17.67 13.41
N LEU A 142 16.00 -17.15 14.07
CA LEU A 142 17.04 -16.34 13.45
C LEU A 142 18.23 -17.19 13.08
N THR A 143 18.78 -17.03 11.88
CA THR A 143 19.97 -17.75 11.42
C THR A 143 21.10 -16.77 11.15
N ASN A 144 22.18 -16.89 11.91
CA ASN A 144 23.33 -16.00 11.79
C ASN A 144 24.15 -16.30 10.52
N GLN A 145 25.23 -15.54 10.30
CA GLN A 145 26.11 -15.72 9.13
C GLN A 145 26.84 -17.06 9.09
N GLU A 146 27.01 -17.71 10.25
CA GLU A 146 27.65 -19.02 10.40
C GLU A 146 26.66 -20.18 10.15
N GLY A 147 25.38 -19.88 9.91
CA GLY A 147 24.32 -20.88 9.75
C GLY A 147 23.79 -21.44 11.07
N ILE A 148 24.16 -20.84 12.20
CA ILE A 148 23.65 -21.21 13.53
C ILE A 148 22.30 -20.55 13.73
N SER A 149 21.27 -21.37 13.97
CA SER A 149 19.92 -20.89 14.23
C SER A 149 19.63 -20.77 15.74
N ARG A 150 18.94 -19.70 16.13
CA ARG A 150 18.39 -19.52 17.48
C ARG A 150 16.89 -19.28 17.41
N LYS A 151 16.14 -19.93 18.31
CA LYS A 151 14.70 -19.77 18.44
C LYS A 151 14.39 -18.73 19.51
N ILE A 152 13.49 -17.81 19.18
CA ILE A 152 12.98 -16.76 20.04
C ILE A 152 11.46 -16.91 20.08
N VAL A 153 10.88 -16.86 21.28
CA VAL A 153 9.43 -16.91 21.48
C VAL A 153 9.04 -15.69 22.30
N ARG A 154 8.10 -14.90 21.79
CA ARG A 154 7.62 -13.67 22.43
C ARG A 154 6.09 -13.66 22.42
N HIS A 155 5.50 -13.06 23.45
CA HIS A 155 4.10 -12.68 23.43
C HIS A 155 3.99 -11.28 22.85
N GLU A 156 3.14 -11.13 21.85
CA GLU A 156 3.00 -9.90 21.08
C GLU A 156 1.51 -9.59 20.90
N SER A 157 1.08 -8.37 21.25
CA SER A 157 -0.35 -8.01 21.34
C SER A 157 -0.85 -7.16 20.18
N TRP A 158 -0.12 -7.13 19.06
CA TRP A 158 -0.53 -6.41 17.86
C TRP A 158 -1.47 -7.24 16.97
#